data_AF-A0A5A9FUB9-F1
#
_entry.id   AF-A0A5A9FUB9-F1
#
_cell.length_a   1.000
_cell.length_b   1.000
_cell.length_c   1.000
_cell.angle_alpha   90.00
_cell.angle_beta   90.00
_cell.angle_gamma   90.00
#
_symmetry.space_group_name_H-M   'P 1'
#
loop_
_entity.id
_entity.type
_entity.pdbx_description
1 polymer ?
#
loop_
_entity_poly.entity_id
_entity_poly.type
_entity_poly.pdbx_seq_one_letter_code
_entity_poly.pdbx_strand_id
1 'polypeptide(L)'
;MENHLLCFARLAHVVARRALPVPLSKYARPAYRPSSLFAALLVKEHLRLNYRGLEDLLRISGQLRRLFGFLSVPDHSTFWWFARRWLSAELVASALAETVRRVKPDSQRCQVALDSTGLWLSHTSRYFEWRAKRERGQRGWLKWALAMWVGPQVLLAQRVRPGPAGDFPDLVPLATDASAVMAFD
;
A
#
# COMPACT_ATOMS: atom_id res chain seq x y z
N MET A 1 -0.84 -24.39 15.22
CA MET A 1 -0.31 -23.73 14.00
C MET A 1 -1.01 -22.40 13.84
N GLU A 2 -0.26 -21.31 13.95
CA GLU A 2 -0.83 -19.97 13.77
C GLU A 2 -1.05 -19.73 12.28
N ASN A 3 -2.26 -19.33 11.89
CA ASN A 3 -2.54 -19.04 10.48
C ASN A 3 -1.93 -17.68 10.12
N HIS A 4 -0.75 -17.70 9.48
CA HIS A 4 0.02 -16.48 9.15
C HIS A 4 -0.81 -15.46 8.35
N LEU A 5 -1.67 -15.92 7.43
CA LEU A 5 -2.56 -15.04 6.67
C LEU A 5 -3.57 -14.33 7.58
N LEU A 6 -4.14 -15.03 8.57
CA LEU A 6 -5.03 -14.39 9.54
C LEU A 6 -4.26 -13.42 10.44
N CYS A 7 -3.01 -13.70 10.81
CA CYS A 7 -2.20 -12.78 11.59
C CYS A 7 -1.89 -11.50 10.80
N PHE A 8 -1.50 -11.65 9.53
CA PHE A 8 -1.34 -10.52 8.61
C PHE A 8 -2.66 -9.75 8.44
N ALA A 9 -3.78 -10.42 8.20
CA ALA A 9 -5.08 -9.78 8.02
C ALA A 9 -5.54 -9.02 9.28
N ARG A 10 -5.29 -9.56 10.48
CA ARG A 10 -5.55 -8.87 11.75
C ARG A 10 -4.72 -7.60 11.85
N LEU A 11 -3.41 -7.69 11.59
CA LEU A 11 -2.52 -6.53 11.60
C LEU A 11 -2.98 -5.48 10.58
N ALA A 12 -3.25 -5.90 9.35
CA ALA A 12 -3.75 -5.04 8.27
C ALA A 12 -5.06 -4.34 8.67
N HIS A 13 -5.99 -5.05 9.33
CA HIS A 13 -7.24 -4.45 9.79
C HIS A 13 -7.02 -3.42 10.89
N VAL A 14 -6.14 -3.71 11.84
CA VAL A 14 -5.78 -2.79 12.93
C VAL A 14 -5.09 -1.53 12.39
N VAL A 15 -4.14 -1.69 11.48
CA VAL A 15 -3.43 -0.57 10.81
C VAL A 15 -4.42 0.25 10.00
N ALA A 16 -5.24 -0.39 9.16
CA ALA A 16 -6.22 0.30 8.31
C ALA A 16 -7.24 1.09 9.13
N ARG A 17 -7.68 0.58 10.27
CA ARG A 17 -8.59 1.29 11.18
C ARG A 17 -8.00 2.54 11.81
N ARG A 18 -6.68 2.58 12.00
CA ARG A 18 -5.99 3.75 12.56
C ARG A 18 -5.60 4.74 11.47
N ALA A 19 -5.20 4.24 10.30
CA ALA A 19 -4.87 5.06 9.15
C ALA A 19 -6.09 5.75 8.50
N LEU A 20 -7.28 5.11 8.58
CA LEU A 20 -8.55 5.64 8.09
C LEU A 20 -9.60 5.77 9.21
N PRO A 21 -9.84 6.98 9.74
CA PRO A 21 -11.05 7.25 10.51
C PRO A 21 -12.31 7.27 9.61
N VAL A 22 -13.48 7.02 10.20
CA VAL A 22 -14.78 6.86 9.51
C VAL A 22 -15.72 8.06 9.81
N PRO A 23 -16.62 8.47 8.88
CA PRO A 23 -16.78 8.03 7.49
C PRO A 23 -16.16 8.98 6.45
N LEU A 24 -15.63 8.40 5.37
CA LEU A 24 -15.04 9.12 4.23
C LEU A 24 -16.03 9.97 3.42
N SER A 25 -17.34 9.69 3.54
CA SER A 25 -18.40 10.47 2.91
C SER A 25 -19.72 10.21 3.61
N LYS A 26 -20.57 11.23 3.69
CA LYS A 26 -21.96 11.11 4.15
C LYS A 26 -22.84 10.22 3.27
N TYR A 27 -22.43 9.99 2.03
CA TYR A 27 -23.12 9.12 1.06
C TYR A 27 -22.51 7.71 0.97
N ALA A 28 -21.49 7.41 1.78
CA ALA A 28 -20.91 6.08 1.79
C ALA A 28 -21.98 5.07 2.22
N ARG A 29 -22.13 3.99 1.45
CA ARG A 29 -23.06 2.91 1.81
C ARG A 29 -22.66 2.37 3.19
N PRO A 30 -23.60 2.23 4.14
CA PRO A 30 -23.29 1.71 5.47
C PRO A 30 -22.74 0.27 5.46
N ALA A 31 -22.93 -0.44 4.34
CA ALA A 31 -22.60 -1.85 4.18
C ALA A 31 -21.10 -2.15 4.34
N TYR A 32 -20.20 -1.23 3.96
CA TYR A 32 -18.75 -1.48 3.96
C TYR A 32 -17.99 -0.35 4.62
N ARG A 33 -17.28 -0.65 5.71
CA ARG A 33 -16.39 0.32 6.36
C ARG A 33 -15.14 0.55 5.48
N PRO A 34 -14.74 1.81 5.23
CA PRO A 34 -13.54 2.14 4.46
C PRO A 34 -12.26 1.42 4.90
N SER A 35 -12.02 1.38 6.21
CA SER A 35 -10.86 0.68 6.80
C SER A 35 -10.90 -0.83 6.54
N SER A 36 -12.09 -1.42 6.41
CA SER A 36 -12.23 -2.85 6.10
C SER A 36 -11.94 -3.14 4.63
N LEU A 37 -12.38 -2.25 3.72
CA LEU A 37 -12.00 -2.32 2.31
C LEU A 37 -10.49 -2.14 2.13
N PHE A 38 -9.88 -1.18 2.84
CA PHE A 38 -8.43 -0.98 2.78
C PHE A 38 -7.65 -2.19 3.30
N ALA A 39 -8.05 -2.76 4.43
CA ALA A 39 -7.42 -3.97 4.98
C ALA A 39 -7.52 -5.17 4.02
N ALA A 40 -8.66 -5.35 3.35
CA ALA A 40 -8.84 -6.39 2.34
C ALA A 40 -7.94 -6.16 1.12
N LEU A 41 -7.72 -4.90 0.71
CA LEU A 41 -6.76 -4.57 -0.36
C LEU A 41 -5.32 -4.88 0.05
N LEU A 42 -4.93 -4.67 1.31
CA LEU A 42 -3.61 -5.08 1.80
C LEU A 42 -3.43 -6.61 1.72
N VAL A 43 -4.46 -7.39 2.05
CA VAL A 43 -4.44 -8.85 1.86
C VAL A 43 -4.34 -9.21 0.37
N LYS A 44 -5.05 -8.48 -0.49
CA LYS A 44 -4.95 -8.68 -1.94
C LYS A 44 -3.52 -8.48 -2.42
N GLU A 45 -2.83 -7.42 -2.01
CA GLU A 45 -1.43 -7.20 -2.39
C GLU A 45 -0.48 -8.24 -1.79
N HIS A 46 -0.67 -8.61 -0.51
CA HIS A 46 0.14 -9.63 0.15
C HIS A 46 0.09 -10.99 -0.56
N LEU A 47 -1.10 -11.39 -1.02
CA LEU A 47 -1.32 -12.62 -1.77
C LEU A 47 -1.16 -12.46 -3.29
N ARG A 48 -0.80 -11.26 -3.78
CA ARG A 48 -0.68 -10.93 -5.20
C ARG A 48 -1.93 -11.26 -6.03
N LEU A 49 -3.11 -11.08 -5.44
CA LEU A 49 -4.38 -11.33 -6.09
C LEU A 49 -4.80 -10.15 -6.97
N ASN A 50 -5.62 -10.46 -7.97
CA ASN A 50 -6.44 -9.43 -8.64
C ASN A 50 -7.72 -9.17 -7.83
N TYR A 51 -8.51 -8.16 -8.21
CA TYR A 51 -9.73 -7.80 -7.49
C TYR A 51 -10.78 -8.92 -7.44
N ARG A 52 -10.88 -9.74 -8.49
CA ARG A 52 -11.78 -10.91 -8.53
C ARG A 52 -11.29 -12.03 -7.61
N GLY A 53 -9.98 -12.28 -7.59
CA GLY A 53 -9.37 -13.24 -6.67
C GLY A 53 -9.57 -12.86 -5.20
N LEU A 54 -9.58 -11.56 -4.87
CA LEU A 54 -9.97 -11.10 -3.52
C LEU A 54 -11.44 -11.40 -3.23
N GLU A 55 -12.33 -11.13 -4.18
CA GLU A 55 -13.75 -11.45 -4.06
C GLU A 55 -13.95 -12.95 -3.81
N ASP A 56 -13.30 -13.81 -4.61
CA ASP A 56 -13.37 -15.27 -4.47
C ASP A 56 -12.81 -15.75 -3.13
N LEU A 57 -11.66 -15.20 -2.69
CA LEU A 57 -11.08 -15.48 -1.38
C LEU A 57 -12.06 -15.15 -0.25
N LEU A 58 -12.74 -14.00 -0.35
CA LEU A 58 -13.73 -13.59 0.63
C LEU A 58 -15.01 -14.44 0.55
N ARG A 59 -15.37 -15.03 -0.60
CA ARG A 59 -16.48 -15.99 -0.73
C ARG A 59 -16.18 -17.32 -0.05
N ILE A 60 -14.95 -17.81 -0.12
CA ILE A 60 -14.55 -19.07 0.52
C ILE A 60 -14.20 -18.92 2.00
N SER A 61 -13.64 -17.77 2.42
CA SER A 61 -13.15 -17.58 3.79
C SER A 61 -14.11 -16.81 4.69
N GLY A 62 -14.95 -17.55 5.42
CA GLY A 62 -15.81 -16.96 6.46
C GLY A 62 -15.03 -16.29 7.60
N GLN A 63 -13.81 -16.72 7.88
CA GLN A 63 -12.95 -16.13 8.92
C GLN A 63 -12.47 -14.72 8.53
N LEU A 64 -12.02 -14.52 7.30
CA LEU A 64 -11.61 -13.20 6.81
C LEU A 64 -12.80 -12.24 6.76
N ARG A 65 -13.98 -12.70 6.31
CA ARG A 65 -15.20 -11.89 6.34
C ARG A 65 -15.55 -11.41 7.74
N ARG A 66 -15.54 -12.32 8.74
CA ARG A 66 -15.80 -11.97 10.13
C ARG A 66 -14.77 -11.00 10.69
N LEU A 67 -13.49 -11.20 10.38
CA LEU A 67 -12.39 -10.35 10.81
C LEU A 67 -12.55 -8.91 10.30
N PHE A 68 -12.93 -8.74 9.03
CA PHE A 68 -13.16 -7.41 8.44
C PHE A 68 -14.57 -6.85 8.73
N GLY A 69 -15.47 -7.62 9.34
CA GLY A 69 -16.84 -7.20 9.61
C GLY A 69 -17.71 -7.06 8.36
N PHE A 70 -17.44 -7.84 7.31
CA PHE A 70 -18.26 -7.87 6.10
C PHE A 70 -19.52 -8.72 6.31
N LEU A 71 -20.70 -8.09 6.23
CA LEU A 71 -22.00 -8.76 6.26
C LEU A 71 -22.27 -9.51 4.96
N SER A 72 -21.85 -8.93 3.84
CA SER A 72 -21.85 -9.52 2.49
C SER A 72 -20.47 -9.35 1.86
N VAL A 73 -20.12 -10.21 0.91
CA VAL A 73 -18.86 -10.07 0.15
C VAL A 73 -18.98 -8.83 -0.75
N PRO A 74 -18.09 -7.83 -0.63
CA PRO A 74 -18.03 -6.73 -1.58
C PRO A 74 -17.64 -7.26 -2.95
N ASP A 75 -18.26 -6.75 -4.00
CA ASP A 75 -17.87 -7.10 -5.38
C ASP A 75 -16.48 -6.53 -5.73
N HIS A 76 -15.81 -7.14 -6.70
CA HIS A 76 -14.51 -6.68 -7.21
C HIS A 76 -14.50 -5.20 -7.64
N SER A 77 -15.63 -4.67 -8.14
CA SER A 77 -15.74 -3.27 -8.56
C SER A 77 -15.78 -2.30 -7.37
N THR A 78 -16.32 -2.71 -6.23
CA THR A 78 -16.33 -1.96 -4.98
C THR A 78 -14.91 -1.75 -4.49
N PHE A 79 -14.08 -2.79 -4.52
CA PHE A 79 -12.66 -2.69 -4.22
C PHE A 79 -11.92 -1.78 -5.21
N TRP A 80 -12.22 -1.91 -6.51
CA TRP A 80 -11.61 -1.07 -7.55
C TRP A 80 -11.96 0.41 -7.39
N TRP A 81 -13.23 0.74 -7.17
CA TRP A 81 -13.69 2.12 -6.96
C TRP A 81 -13.12 2.70 -5.67
N PHE A 82 -13.05 1.89 -4.61
CA PHE A 82 -12.40 2.31 -3.37
C PHE A 82 -10.92 2.63 -3.61
N ALA A 83 -10.19 1.71 -4.23
CA ALA A 83 -8.78 1.89 -4.55
C ALA A 83 -8.55 3.16 -5.39
N ARG A 84 -9.31 3.31 -6.47
CA ARG A 84 -9.20 4.44 -7.39
C ARG A 84 -9.48 5.79 -6.74
N ARG A 85 -10.40 5.85 -5.78
CA ARG A 85 -10.87 7.12 -5.21
C ARG A 85 -10.20 7.49 -3.89
N TRP A 86 -9.73 6.51 -3.13
CA TRP A 86 -9.32 6.73 -1.74
C TRP A 86 -7.91 6.24 -1.41
N LEU A 87 -7.26 5.42 -2.24
CA LEU A 87 -5.84 5.15 -2.05
C LEU A 87 -5.03 6.34 -2.54
N SER A 88 -4.39 7.01 -1.58
CA SER A 88 -3.48 8.12 -1.83
C SER A 88 -2.12 7.87 -1.16
N ALA A 89 -1.11 8.64 -1.54
CA ALA A 89 0.21 8.55 -0.93
C ALA A 89 0.15 8.83 0.58
N GLU A 90 -0.69 9.77 1.01
CA GLU A 90 -0.90 10.16 2.41
C GLU A 90 -1.53 9.02 3.21
N LEU A 91 -2.51 8.32 2.64
CA LEU A 91 -3.10 7.15 3.29
C LEU A 91 -2.07 6.04 3.48
N VAL A 92 -1.26 5.77 2.45
CA VAL A 92 -0.22 4.75 2.55
C VAL A 92 0.86 5.17 3.56
N ALA A 93 1.26 6.44 3.59
CA ALA A 93 2.19 6.97 4.58
C ALA A 93 1.64 6.84 6.01
N SER A 94 0.36 7.15 6.21
CA SER A 94 -0.33 6.96 7.50
C SER A 94 -0.33 5.48 7.93
N ALA A 95 -0.59 4.56 7.00
CA ALA A 95 -0.54 3.12 7.26
C ALA A 95 0.88 2.62 7.58
N LEU A 96 1.90 3.14 6.90
CA LEU A 96 3.32 2.85 7.21
C LEU A 96 3.68 3.34 8.60
N ALA A 97 3.32 4.58 8.97
CA ALA A 97 3.57 5.13 10.29
C ALA A 97 2.91 4.32 11.41
N GLU A 98 1.66 3.88 11.19
CA GLU A 98 0.99 2.94 12.10
C GLU A 98 1.69 1.59 12.19
N THR A 99 2.26 1.10 11.10
CA THR A 99 3.03 -0.15 11.09
C THR A 99 4.31 0.01 11.90
N VAL A 100 5.07 1.08 11.69
CA VAL A 100 6.30 1.39 12.45
C VAL A 100 6.02 1.50 13.94
N ARG A 101 4.94 2.18 14.36
CA ARG A 101 4.53 2.29 15.77
C ARG A 101 4.33 0.95 16.47
N ARG A 102 4.09 -0.13 15.73
CA ARG A 102 3.87 -1.49 16.27
C ARG A 102 5.13 -2.33 16.32
N VAL A 103 6.18 -1.90 15.62
CA VAL A 103 7.49 -2.52 15.69
C VAL A 103 8.14 -2.00 16.97
N LYS A 104 8.43 -2.90 17.90
CA LYS A 104 9.12 -2.51 19.13
C LYS A 104 10.55 -2.09 18.74
N PRO A 105 11.00 -0.88 19.09
CA PRO A 105 12.42 -0.58 19.02
C PRO A 105 13.13 -1.55 19.95
N ASP A 106 13.94 -2.43 19.37
CA ASP A 106 15.04 -3.01 20.11
C ASP A 106 16.02 -1.86 20.41
N SER A 107 16.77 -1.97 21.50
CA SER A 107 17.84 -1.05 21.93
C SER A 107 18.94 -0.79 20.89
N GLN A 108 18.77 -1.27 19.66
CA GLN A 108 19.71 -1.13 18.56
C GLN A 108 19.66 0.26 17.95
N ARG A 109 20.84 0.72 17.52
CA ARG A 109 21.01 1.95 16.75
C ARG A 109 20.13 1.90 15.50
N CYS A 110 19.37 2.96 15.29
CA CYS A 110 18.50 3.05 14.13
C CYS A 110 19.31 3.34 12.86
N GLN A 111 19.56 2.32 12.04
CA GLN A 111 20.16 2.49 10.72
C GLN A 111 19.05 2.56 9.66
N VAL A 112 19.01 3.68 8.92
CA VAL A 112 18.05 3.89 7.85
C VAL A 112 18.76 3.93 6.50
N ALA A 113 18.32 3.06 5.58
CA ALA A 113 18.76 3.06 4.20
C ALA A 113 17.75 3.84 3.35
N LEU A 114 18.26 4.74 2.50
CA LEU A 114 17.46 5.48 1.51
C LEU A 114 17.93 5.06 0.12
N ASP A 115 16.99 4.66 -0.73
CA ASP A 115 17.27 4.33 -2.12
C ASP A 115 16.07 4.67 -3.00
N SER A 116 16.29 4.76 -4.32
CA SER A 116 15.22 5.05 -5.27
C SER A 116 15.38 4.32 -6.60
N THR A 117 14.28 3.76 -7.08
CA THR A 117 14.23 2.99 -8.33
C THR A 117 13.28 3.61 -9.35
N GLY A 118 13.56 3.38 -10.63
CA GLY A 118 12.71 3.78 -11.74
C GLY A 118 11.71 2.69 -12.11
N LEU A 119 10.43 3.03 -12.20
CA LEU A 119 9.36 2.12 -12.63
C LEU A 119 8.82 2.55 -13.99
N TRP A 120 8.91 1.66 -14.98
CA TRP A 120 8.33 1.89 -16.30
C TRP A 120 6.81 1.66 -16.26
N LEU A 121 6.03 2.64 -16.68
CA LEU A 121 4.56 2.56 -16.62
C LEU A 121 3.93 1.78 -17.79
N SER A 122 4.72 1.44 -18.82
CA SER A 122 4.19 0.61 -19.91
C SER A 122 4.23 -0.87 -19.55
N HIS A 123 3.09 -1.53 -19.69
CA HIS A 123 2.98 -2.98 -19.62
C HIS A 123 3.26 -3.65 -20.97
N THR A 124 3.46 -2.86 -22.03
CA THR A 124 3.83 -3.38 -23.35
C THR A 124 5.34 -3.39 -23.50
N SER A 125 5.89 -4.48 -24.03
CA SER A 125 7.31 -4.54 -24.32
C SER A 125 7.67 -3.50 -25.39
N ARG A 126 8.86 -2.89 -25.29
CA ARG A 126 9.37 -1.97 -26.33
C ARG A 126 9.31 -2.60 -27.73
N TYR A 127 9.54 -3.90 -27.81
CA TYR A 127 9.43 -4.67 -29.06
C TYR A 127 8.01 -4.68 -29.62
N PHE A 128 6.99 -4.94 -28.78
CA PHE A 128 5.60 -4.92 -29.21
C PHE A 128 5.15 -3.51 -29.63
N GLU A 129 5.56 -2.47 -28.90
CA GLU A 129 5.26 -1.06 -29.23
C GLU A 129 5.84 -0.67 -30.60
N TRP A 130 7.11 -1.01 -30.83
CA TRP A 130 7.80 -0.78 -32.10
C TRP A 130 7.11 -1.52 -33.26
N ARG A 131 6.78 -2.80 -33.09
CA ARG A 131 6.09 -3.61 -34.11
C ARG A 131 4.68 -3.12 -34.41
N ALA A 132 3.94 -2.70 -33.39
CA ALA A 132 2.55 -2.28 -33.53
C ALA A 132 2.41 -0.86 -34.14
N LYS A 133 3.52 -0.18 -34.45
CA LYS A 133 3.56 1.24 -34.88
C LYS A 133 2.69 2.13 -33.99
N ARG A 134 2.57 1.77 -32.71
CA ARG A 134 1.77 2.52 -31.75
C ARG A 134 2.63 3.69 -31.27
N GLU A 135 2.44 4.85 -31.88
CA GLU A 135 2.93 6.14 -31.38
C GLU A 135 2.14 6.63 -30.15
N ARG A 136 1.48 5.71 -29.41
CA ARG A 136 0.73 6.12 -28.23
C ARG A 136 1.73 6.56 -27.18
N GLY A 137 1.69 7.86 -26.86
CA GLY A 137 2.61 8.57 -25.97
C GLY A 137 3.08 7.71 -24.82
N GLN A 138 4.41 7.69 -24.63
CA GLN A 138 5.08 6.94 -23.58
C GLN A 138 4.29 7.12 -22.27
N ARG A 139 3.91 6.00 -21.64
CA ARG A 139 3.14 6.05 -20.38
C ARG A 139 3.91 6.68 -19.21
N GLY A 140 5.14 7.14 -19.46
CA GLY A 140 6.02 7.81 -18.51
C GLY A 140 6.84 6.83 -17.69
N TRP A 141 7.84 7.36 -16.99
CA TRP A 141 8.48 6.67 -15.89
C TRP A 141 7.89 7.19 -14.58
N LEU A 142 7.94 6.38 -13.53
CA LEU A 142 7.87 6.85 -12.16
C LEU A 142 9.24 6.69 -11.51
N LYS A 143 9.58 7.61 -10.63
CA LYS A 143 10.66 7.46 -9.66
C LYS A 143 10.01 7.13 -8.32
N TRP A 144 10.42 6.01 -7.73
CA TRP A 144 9.94 5.55 -6.43
C TRP A 144 11.12 5.52 -5.46
N ALA A 145 11.07 6.35 -4.43
CA ALA A 145 12.08 6.44 -3.39
C ALA A 145 11.52 5.90 -2.07
N LEU A 146 12.36 5.19 -1.31
CA LEU A 146 12.00 4.46 -0.10
C LEU A 146 13.04 4.67 0.99
N ALA A 147 12.56 4.88 2.22
CA ALA A 147 13.38 4.85 3.43
C ALA A 147 13.03 3.59 4.23
N MET A 148 14.03 2.80 4.57
CA MET A 148 13.87 1.53 5.28
C MET A 148 14.75 1.49 6.52
N TRP A 149 14.16 1.11 7.65
CA TRP A 149 14.91 0.71 8.83
C TRP A 149 15.51 -0.69 8.59
N VAL A 150 16.84 -0.75 8.53
CA VAL A 150 17.59 -1.90 8.01
C VAL A 150 17.43 -3.14 8.88
N GLY A 151 17.53 -3.01 10.21
CA GLY A 151 17.49 -4.14 11.14
C GLY A 151 16.22 -4.99 11.02
N PRO A 152 15.03 -4.43 11.28
CA PRO A 152 13.76 -5.16 11.16
C PRO A 152 13.18 -5.17 9.74
N GLN A 153 13.85 -4.54 8.76
CA GLN A 153 13.40 -4.41 7.37
C GLN A 153 12.01 -3.77 7.23
N VAL A 154 11.83 -2.63 7.90
CA VAL A 154 10.54 -1.92 7.94
C VAL A 154 10.63 -0.64 7.14
N LEU A 155 9.69 -0.42 6.22
CA LEU A 155 9.59 0.83 5.49
C LEU A 155 9.08 1.95 6.41
N LEU A 156 9.80 3.07 6.43
CA LEU A 156 9.49 4.25 7.24
C LEU A 156 8.71 5.28 6.44
N ALA A 157 9.15 5.54 5.21
CA ALA A 157 8.56 6.53 4.32
C ALA A 157 8.75 6.11 2.86
N GLN A 158 7.91 6.67 1.99
CA GLN A 158 8.03 6.49 0.55
C GLN A 158 7.62 7.75 -0.20
N ARG A 159 8.21 7.97 -1.37
CA ARG A 159 7.85 9.06 -2.29
C ARG A 159 7.78 8.56 -3.73
N VAL A 160 6.76 9.01 -4.45
CA VAL A 160 6.56 8.68 -5.87
C VAL A 160 6.47 9.97 -6.66
N ARG A 161 7.26 10.09 -7.73
CA ARG A 161 7.25 11.23 -8.64
C ARG A 161 7.24 10.79 -10.10
N PRO A 162 6.76 11.62 -11.04
CA PRO A 162 7.01 11.42 -12.46
C PRO A 162 8.53 11.39 -12.75
N GLY A 163 8.92 10.49 -13.64
CA GLY A 163 10.29 10.37 -14.15
C GLY A 163 10.36 10.44 -15.69
N PRO A 164 11.55 10.25 -16.27
CA PRO A 164 12.79 9.89 -15.59
C PRO A 164 13.34 11.10 -14.81
N ALA A 165 13.82 10.86 -13.58
CA ALA A 165 14.33 11.91 -12.72
C ALA A 165 15.47 11.38 -11.84
N GLY A 166 16.42 12.25 -11.50
CA GLY A 166 17.41 12.01 -10.47
C GLY A 166 16.76 11.86 -9.09
N ASP A 167 17.49 11.24 -8.18
CA ASP A 167 17.14 10.94 -6.79
C ASP A 167 17.41 12.09 -5.82
N PHE A 168 18.37 12.97 -6.14
CA PHE A 168 18.72 14.15 -5.32
C PHE A 168 17.52 14.92 -4.76
N PRO A 169 16.46 15.25 -5.54
CA PRO A 169 15.33 16.01 -5.00
C PRO A 169 14.48 15.24 -3.98
N ASP A 170 14.55 13.91 -3.96
CA ASP A 170 13.78 13.07 -3.04
C ASP A 170 14.52 12.81 -1.73
N LEU A 171 15.84 12.95 -1.69
CA LEU A 171 16.66 12.55 -0.54
C LEU A 171 16.27 13.28 0.76
N VAL A 172 16.29 14.61 0.76
CA VAL A 172 15.98 15.41 1.96
C VAL A 172 14.52 15.26 2.37
N PRO A 173 13.52 15.36 1.47
CA PRO A 173 12.13 15.11 1.83
C PRO A 173 11.89 13.71 2.38
N LEU A 174 12.48 12.68 1.77
CA LEU A 174 12.31 11.29 2.21
C LEU A 174 12.94 11.05 3.59
N ALA A 175 14.12 11.61 3.85
CA ALA A 175 14.75 11.55 5.18
C ALA A 175 13.90 12.27 6.23
N THR A 176 13.31 13.42 5.87
CA THR A 176 12.41 14.18 6.75
C THR A 176 11.15 13.39 7.08
N ASP A 177 10.50 12.80 6.06
CA ASP A 177 9.30 11.97 6.22
C ASP A 177 9.59 10.74 7.10
N ALA A 178 10.76 10.11 6.93
CA ALA A 178 11.19 8.98 7.73
C ALA A 178 11.44 9.38 9.20
N SER A 179 12.13 10.51 9.42
CA SER A 179 12.46 11.02 10.76
C SER A 179 11.22 11.42 11.55
N ALA A 180 10.18 11.91 10.86
CA ALA A 180 8.87 12.21 11.44
C ALA A 180 8.14 10.96 11.99
N VAL A 181 8.43 9.77 11.44
CA VAL A 181 7.86 8.50 11.91
C VAL A 181 8.71 7.87 13.00
N MET A 182 10.03 7.97 12.87
CA MET A 182 11.01 7.44 13.83
C MET A 182 12.29 8.25 13.72
N ALA A 183 12.73 8.86 14.82
CA ALA A 183 13.98 9.61 14.86
C ALA A 183 15.18 8.68 14.60
N PHE A 184 16.12 9.17 13.79
CA PHE A 184 17.42 8.55 13.55
C PHE A 184 18.46 9.66 13.36
N ASP A 185 19.71 9.35 13.74
CA ASP A 185 20.88 10.24 13.63
C ASP A 185 21.57 10.10 12.27
#